data_AF-A0A3E3I3G7-F1
#
_entry.id   AF-A0A3E3I3G7-F1
#
_cell.length_a   1.000
_cell.length_b   1.000
_cell.length_c   1.000
_cell.angle_alpha   90.00
_cell.angle_beta   90.00
_cell.angle_gamma   90.00
#
_symmetry.space_group_name_H-M   'P 1'
#
loop_
_entity.id
_entity.type
_entity.pdbx_description
1 polymer ?
#
loop_
_entity_poly.entity_id
_entity_poly.type
_entity_poly.pdbx_seq_one_letter_code
_entity_poly.pdbx_strand_id
1 'polypeptide(L)'
;MEEKMYYSIVTNIGEQLMTQAIAEGKKVNITEIAVGDGRGEYYKPDASQTALKNELWRGDINSCVISPDSPNIIVIAAVIPGDVGGFTVREMGVFDADGHMVALCNTPATPKVLIRDGIVNEMSLSMEIVLVNEGVVELVIDPNVITATKSELEAAKSELYHALDNKVNIIVTHENIPVSQRQEKTFYFIVNGSSEPGNDNIKISPNMGMKIVERGN
;
A
#
# COMPACT_ATOMS: atom_id res chain seq x y z
N MET A 1 30.48 5.73 -20.55
CA MET A 1 29.67 5.08 -19.49
C MET A 1 29.12 6.23 -18.66
N GLU A 2 27.81 6.43 -18.61
CA GLU A 2 27.24 7.41 -17.68
C GLU A 2 27.68 7.06 -16.27
N GLU A 3 28.43 7.95 -15.63
CA GLU A 3 28.68 7.85 -14.20
C GLU A 3 27.34 8.10 -13.51
N LYS A 4 26.64 7.03 -13.10
CA LYS A 4 25.43 7.17 -12.29
C LYS A 4 25.81 7.88 -11.00
N MET A 5 25.42 9.14 -10.89
CA MET A 5 25.72 9.99 -9.73
C MET A 5 25.12 9.42 -8.44
N TYR A 6 24.00 8.72 -8.55
CA TYR A 6 23.33 8.04 -7.43
C TYR A 6 22.95 6.62 -7.82
N TYR A 7 23.23 5.68 -6.93
CA TYR A 7 23.03 4.25 -7.16
C TYR A 7 22.94 3.48 -5.85
N SER A 8 22.31 2.32 -5.90
CA SER A 8 22.30 1.31 -4.84
C SER A 8 23.27 0.19 -5.15
N ILE A 9 23.76 -0.45 -4.10
CA ILE A 9 24.54 -1.69 -4.17
C ILE A 9 24.08 -2.64 -3.07
N VAL A 10 24.21 -3.93 -3.33
CA VAL A 10 24.09 -4.96 -2.33
C VAL A 10 25.43 -5.06 -1.58
N THR A 11 25.40 -5.26 -0.26
CA THR A 11 26.61 -5.53 0.52
C THR A 11 27.08 -6.97 0.32
N ASN A 12 28.34 -7.24 0.65
CA ASN A 12 28.86 -8.60 0.70
C ASN A 12 28.05 -9.49 1.66
N ILE A 13 27.55 -8.91 2.76
CA ILE A 13 26.70 -9.63 3.72
C ILE A 13 25.33 -9.92 3.09
N GLY A 14 24.74 -8.95 2.40
CA GLY A 14 23.49 -9.14 1.66
C GLY A 14 23.60 -10.25 0.63
N GLU A 15 24.67 -10.27 -0.17
CA GLU A 15 24.92 -11.35 -1.12
C GLU A 15 25.06 -12.72 -0.45
N GLN A 16 25.74 -12.79 0.70
CA GLN A 16 25.87 -14.01 1.48
C GLN A 16 24.53 -14.49 2.04
N LEU A 17 23.75 -13.59 2.65
CA LEU A 17 22.41 -13.89 3.18
C LEU A 17 21.49 -14.38 2.07
N MET A 18 21.51 -13.72 0.91
CA MET A 18 20.73 -14.15 -0.24
C MET A 18 21.16 -15.51 -0.75
N THR A 19 22.47 -15.76 -0.85
CA THR A 19 23.00 -17.07 -1.28
C THR A 19 22.62 -18.19 -0.30
N GLN A 20 22.68 -17.91 1.00
CA GLN A 20 22.30 -18.85 2.05
C GLN A 20 20.80 -19.12 2.04
N ALA A 21 19.98 -18.07 1.89
CA ALA A 21 18.53 -18.18 1.77
C ALA A 21 18.13 -19.11 0.61
N ILE A 22 18.80 -18.98 -0.54
CA ILE A 22 18.59 -19.87 -1.70
C ILE A 22 18.94 -21.32 -1.35
N ALA A 23 20.11 -21.54 -0.73
CA ALA A 23 20.58 -22.88 -0.40
C ALA A 23 19.69 -23.58 0.64
N GLU A 24 19.15 -22.82 1.60
CA GLU A 24 18.30 -23.33 2.67
C GLU A 24 16.80 -23.35 2.32
N GLY A 25 16.41 -22.78 1.17
CA GLY A 25 15.01 -22.56 0.82
C GLY A 25 14.29 -21.61 1.78
N LYS A 26 15.02 -20.69 2.39
CA LYS A 26 14.52 -19.65 3.30
C LYS A 26 14.45 -18.30 2.58
N LYS A 27 13.80 -17.34 3.22
CA LYS A 27 13.72 -15.95 2.76
C LYS A 27 14.51 -15.03 3.69
N VAL A 28 15.16 -14.03 3.12
CA VAL A 28 15.71 -12.86 3.78
C VAL A 28 14.56 -11.90 4.06
N ASN A 29 14.32 -11.61 5.33
CA ASN A 29 13.29 -10.69 5.75
C ASN A 29 13.91 -9.32 6.02
N ILE A 30 13.62 -8.35 5.15
CA ILE A 30 14.05 -6.96 5.33
C ILE A 30 13.04 -6.26 6.21
N THR A 31 13.48 -5.71 7.34
CA THR A 31 12.59 -5.13 8.35
C THR A 31 12.80 -3.64 8.53
N GLU A 32 14.03 -3.16 8.38
CA GLU A 32 14.39 -1.79 8.72
C GLU A 32 15.10 -1.07 7.58
N ILE A 33 14.96 0.24 7.57
CA ILE A 33 15.78 1.16 6.78
C ILE A 33 16.38 2.21 7.70
N ALA A 34 17.62 2.59 7.43
CA ALA A 34 18.30 3.67 8.11
C ALA A 34 18.79 4.71 7.10
N VAL A 35 18.88 5.96 7.56
CA VAL A 35 19.40 7.08 6.79
C VAL A 35 20.52 7.78 7.55
N GLY A 36 21.45 8.33 6.81
CA GLY A 36 22.58 9.07 7.34
C GLY A 36 22.96 10.27 6.49
N ASP A 37 23.82 11.12 7.05
CA ASP A 37 24.34 12.30 6.37
C ASP A 37 25.75 12.10 5.80
N GLY A 38 26.34 10.91 5.89
CA GLY A 38 27.68 10.64 5.39
C GLY A 38 28.78 11.53 6.01
N ARG A 39 28.53 12.13 7.19
CA ARG A 39 29.34 13.16 7.85
C ARG A 39 29.44 14.48 7.07
N GLY A 40 28.41 14.81 6.29
CA GLY A 40 28.35 16.04 5.50
C GLY A 40 29.12 16.00 4.18
N GLU A 41 29.85 14.93 3.90
CA GLU A 41 30.66 14.74 2.71
C GLU A 41 29.90 14.00 1.59
N TYR A 42 30.49 13.95 0.40
CA TYR A 42 29.96 13.11 -0.67
C TYR A 42 30.03 11.63 -0.27
N TYR A 43 28.90 10.94 -0.39
CA TYR A 43 28.78 9.53 -0.04
C TYR A 43 28.93 8.65 -1.28
N LYS A 44 29.91 7.73 -1.22
CA LYS A 44 30.09 6.67 -2.20
C LYS A 44 29.84 5.33 -1.49
N PRO A 45 28.84 4.55 -1.92
CA PRO A 45 28.56 3.22 -1.38
C PRO A 45 29.73 2.26 -1.61
N ASP A 46 30.06 1.45 -0.61
CA ASP A 46 31.04 0.36 -0.66
C ASP A 46 30.40 -0.94 -0.15
N ALA A 47 30.49 -2.02 -0.94
CA ALA A 47 29.85 -3.30 -0.66
C ALA A 47 30.39 -3.99 0.60
N SER A 48 31.60 -3.61 1.05
CA SER A 48 32.18 -4.13 2.30
C SER A 48 31.63 -3.47 3.56
N GLN A 49 30.83 -2.41 3.43
CA GLN A 49 30.25 -1.72 4.59
C GLN A 49 29.26 -2.62 5.33
N THR A 50 29.33 -2.58 6.66
CA THR A 50 28.40 -3.25 7.56
C THR A 50 27.49 -2.28 8.31
N ALA A 51 27.76 -0.96 8.21
CA ALA A 51 26.94 0.12 8.72
C ALA A 51 27.10 1.39 7.88
N LEU A 52 26.17 2.33 8.04
CA LEU A 52 26.25 3.69 7.49
C LEU A 52 27.42 4.46 8.12
N LYS A 53 27.97 5.44 7.41
CA LYS A 53 29.08 6.26 7.93
C LYS A 53 28.66 7.13 9.12
N ASN A 54 27.43 7.64 9.07
CA ASN A 54 26.81 8.39 10.17
C ASN A 54 25.30 8.21 10.13
N GLU A 55 24.81 7.17 10.79
CA GLU A 55 23.38 6.92 10.95
C GLU A 55 22.73 8.00 11.83
N LEU A 56 21.63 8.57 11.34
CA LEU A 56 20.88 9.63 12.02
C LEU A 56 19.44 9.22 12.35
N TRP A 57 18.90 8.29 11.59
CA TRP A 57 17.58 7.73 11.85
C TRP A 57 17.49 6.31 11.30
N ARG A 58 16.71 5.49 11.99
CA ARG A 58 16.34 4.12 11.64
C ARG A 58 14.86 3.93 11.95
N GLY A 59 14.17 3.19 11.11
CA GLY A 59 12.79 2.81 11.33
C GLY A 59 12.39 1.60 10.50
N ASP A 60 11.22 1.07 10.84
CA ASP A 60 10.63 -0.03 10.08
C ASP A 60 10.33 0.40 8.65
N ILE A 61 10.50 -0.52 7.71
CA ILE A 61 10.03 -0.29 6.34
C ILE A 61 8.50 -0.30 6.31
N ASN A 62 7.91 0.40 5.34
CA ASN A 62 6.47 0.41 5.10
C ASN A 62 6.06 -0.60 4.03
N SER A 63 6.94 -0.86 3.07
CA SER A 63 6.71 -1.77 1.95
C SER A 63 8.03 -2.29 1.41
N CYS A 64 8.06 -3.56 1.02
CA CYS A 64 9.11 -4.18 0.22
C CYS A 64 8.40 -4.95 -0.88
N VAL A 65 8.58 -4.58 -2.14
CA VAL A 65 7.91 -5.24 -3.27
C VAL A 65 8.88 -5.43 -4.43
N ILE A 66 8.64 -6.45 -5.25
CA ILE A 66 9.33 -6.59 -6.53
C ILE A 66 8.71 -5.59 -7.51
N SER A 67 9.55 -4.89 -8.27
CA SER A 67 9.10 -3.92 -9.25
C SER A 67 8.24 -4.61 -10.32
N PRO A 68 7.05 -4.04 -10.65
CA PRO A 68 6.21 -4.60 -11.70
C PRO A 68 6.86 -4.51 -13.09
N ASP A 69 7.79 -3.56 -13.27
CA ASP A 69 8.50 -3.34 -14.53
C ASP A 69 9.69 -4.28 -14.72
N SER A 70 10.24 -4.82 -13.63
CA SER A 70 11.49 -5.59 -13.67
C SER A 70 11.61 -6.53 -12.47
N PRO A 71 11.60 -7.87 -12.68
CA PRO A 71 11.58 -8.85 -11.59
C PRO A 71 12.90 -8.91 -10.80
N ASN A 72 13.98 -8.33 -11.33
CA ASN A 72 15.26 -8.18 -10.63
C ASN A 72 15.37 -6.90 -9.80
N ILE A 73 14.35 -6.04 -9.78
CA ILE A 73 14.38 -4.81 -8.98
C ILE A 73 13.46 -5.00 -7.78
N ILE A 74 14.01 -4.73 -6.60
CA ILE A 74 13.22 -4.64 -5.37
C ILE A 74 13.10 -3.18 -4.98
N VAL A 75 11.86 -2.76 -4.71
CA VAL A 75 11.53 -1.43 -4.22
C VAL A 75 11.20 -1.52 -2.74
N ILE A 76 12.00 -0.85 -1.92
CA ILE A 76 11.79 -0.72 -0.48
C ILE A 76 11.37 0.70 -0.19
N ALA A 77 10.23 0.87 0.47
CA ALA A 77 9.72 2.17 0.86
C ALA A 77 9.56 2.28 2.37
N ALA A 78 9.83 3.48 2.90
CA ALA A 78 9.58 3.82 4.29
C ALA A 78 9.21 5.30 4.45
N VAL A 79 8.78 5.71 5.63
CA VAL A 79 8.46 7.11 5.93
C VAL A 79 9.21 7.55 7.18
N ILE A 80 9.97 8.63 7.07
CA ILE A 80 10.51 9.35 8.22
C ILE A 80 9.38 10.20 8.80
N PRO A 81 9.00 9.99 10.07
CA PRO A 81 7.95 10.75 10.74
C PRO A 81 8.21 12.26 10.81
N GLY A 82 7.12 13.02 11.00
CA GLY A 82 7.14 14.48 11.05
C GLY A 82 7.96 15.11 12.18
N ASP A 83 8.07 14.40 13.30
CA ASP A 83 8.78 14.78 14.51
C ASP A 83 10.29 14.47 14.47
N VAL A 84 10.76 13.81 13.41
CA VAL A 84 12.17 13.50 13.18
C VAL A 84 12.71 14.38 12.06
N GLY A 85 13.86 15.04 12.31
CA GLY A 85 14.52 15.85 11.29
C GLY A 85 15.67 16.66 11.86
N GLY A 86 16.10 17.69 11.13
CA GLY A 86 17.27 18.50 11.45
C GLY A 86 18.56 18.01 10.81
N PHE A 87 18.46 17.14 9.80
CA PHE A 87 19.61 16.55 9.12
C PHE A 87 19.43 16.49 7.60
N THR A 88 20.51 16.16 6.89
CA THR A 88 20.51 16.01 5.43
C THR A 88 20.76 14.55 5.10
N VAL A 89 19.84 13.91 4.38
CA VAL A 89 20.01 12.54 3.92
C VAL A 89 20.99 12.51 2.75
N ARG A 90 22.00 11.65 2.86
CA ARG A 90 23.04 11.40 1.83
C ARG A 90 23.31 9.91 1.61
N GLU A 91 23.05 9.10 2.62
CA GLU A 91 23.19 7.65 2.58
C GLU A 91 21.92 7.00 3.13
N MET A 92 21.55 5.86 2.55
CA MET A 92 20.49 5.00 3.07
C MET A 92 20.98 3.55 3.07
N GLY A 93 20.53 2.78 4.06
CA GLY A 93 20.85 1.36 4.19
C GLY A 93 19.62 0.58 4.61
N VAL A 94 19.46 -0.63 4.09
CA VAL A 94 18.36 -1.54 4.47
C VAL A 94 18.91 -2.73 5.22
N PHE A 95 18.17 -3.21 6.20
CA PHE A 95 18.63 -4.20 7.17
C PHE A 95 17.63 -5.35 7.28
N ASP A 96 18.17 -6.55 7.50
CA ASP A 96 17.38 -7.73 7.81
C ASP A 96 16.91 -7.74 9.28
N ALA A 97 16.09 -8.73 9.62
CA ALA A 97 15.56 -8.93 10.97
C ALA A 97 16.65 -9.17 12.05
N ASP A 98 17.86 -9.57 11.64
CA ASP A 98 19.00 -9.81 12.52
C ASP A 98 19.92 -8.58 12.63
N GLY A 99 19.58 -7.48 11.93
CA GLY A 99 20.34 -6.23 11.93
C GLY A 99 21.52 -6.21 10.95
N HIS A 100 21.63 -7.17 10.04
CA HIS A 100 22.62 -7.16 8.98
C HIS A 100 22.23 -6.19 7.86
N MET A 101 23.16 -5.34 7.44
CA MET A 101 22.93 -4.43 6.32
C MET A 101 22.96 -5.20 5.01
N VAL A 102 21.83 -5.29 4.33
CA VAL A 102 21.66 -6.06 3.08
C VAL A 102 22.08 -5.23 1.86
N ALA A 103 21.71 -3.96 1.83
CA ALA A 103 22.04 -3.05 0.74
C ALA A 103 22.16 -1.61 1.24
N LEU A 104 22.85 -0.80 0.45
CA LEU A 104 23.07 0.62 0.72
C LEU A 104 23.03 1.43 -0.57
N CYS A 105 22.70 2.71 -0.47
CA CYS A 105 22.74 3.63 -1.59
C CYS A 105 23.19 5.02 -1.17
N ASN A 106 23.61 5.81 -2.16
CA ASN A 106 23.78 7.24 -2.00
C ASN A 106 22.57 7.99 -2.57
N THR A 107 22.27 9.14 -1.95
CA THR A 107 21.20 10.03 -2.37
C THR A 107 21.74 11.43 -2.64
N PRO A 108 21.05 12.25 -3.43
CA PRO A 108 21.28 13.67 -3.42
C PRO A 108 21.12 14.22 -2.00
N ALA A 109 21.84 15.30 -1.71
CA ALA A 109 21.76 15.99 -0.42
C ALA A 109 20.33 16.51 -0.21
N THR A 110 19.55 15.76 0.55
CA THR A 110 18.12 16.03 0.74
C THR A 110 17.87 16.46 2.18
N PRO A 111 17.55 17.75 2.44
CA PRO A 111 17.33 18.23 3.80
C PRO A 111 15.99 17.73 4.35
N LYS A 112 16.03 17.09 5.51
CA LYS A 112 14.84 16.79 6.33
C LYS A 112 14.71 17.85 7.41
N VAL A 113 13.85 18.83 7.19
CA VAL A 113 13.63 19.92 8.16
C VAL A 113 12.71 19.43 9.28
N LEU A 114 13.08 19.73 10.53
CA LEU A 114 12.22 19.54 11.70
C LEU A 114 11.41 20.83 11.92
N ILE A 115 10.08 20.73 11.87
CA ILE A 115 9.18 21.87 12.09
C ILE A 115 8.36 21.60 13.34
N ARG A 116 8.33 22.54 14.30
CA ARG A 116 7.64 22.38 15.60
C ARG A 116 6.39 23.24 15.74
N ASP A 117 6.08 24.08 14.75
CA ASP A 117 5.00 25.08 14.80
C ASP A 117 3.67 24.57 14.24
N GLY A 118 3.32 23.31 14.52
CA GLY A 118 2.04 22.72 14.10
C GLY A 118 1.99 22.23 12.64
N ILE A 119 3.13 22.19 11.94
CA ILE A 119 3.26 21.61 10.60
C ILE A 119 3.95 20.26 10.71
N VAL A 120 3.35 19.24 10.09
CA VAL A 120 3.92 17.89 9.99
C VAL A 120 4.74 17.81 8.69
N ASN A 121 6.04 17.51 8.80
CA ASN A 121 6.92 17.30 7.65
C ASN A 121 7.32 15.82 7.57
N GLU A 122 6.53 14.97 6.93
CA GLU A 122 6.93 13.59 6.67
C GLU A 122 7.81 13.51 5.42
N MET A 123 8.75 12.56 5.39
CA MET A 123 9.59 12.31 4.22
C MET A 123 9.51 10.84 3.84
N SER A 124 8.98 10.57 2.65
CA SER A 124 8.98 9.24 2.06
C SER A 124 10.37 8.89 1.53
N LEU A 125 10.85 7.72 1.88
CA LEU A 125 12.07 7.10 1.40
C LEU A 125 11.71 5.99 0.42
N SER A 126 12.46 5.89 -0.67
CA SER A 126 12.36 4.77 -1.61
C SER A 126 13.77 4.36 -2.05
N MET A 127 14.09 3.08 -1.91
CA MET A 127 15.32 2.47 -2.38
C MET A 127 14.98 1.37 -3.38
N GLU A 128 15.54 1.49 -4.58
CA GLU A 128 15.51 0.42 -5.58
C GLU A 128 16.81 -0.36 -5.53
N ILE A 129 16.74 -1.68 -5.40
CA ILE A 129 17.89 -2.58 -5.37
C ILE A 129 17.83 -3.45 -6.61
N VAL A 130 18.89 -3.42 -7.41
CA VAL A 130 19.04 -4.29 -8.58
C VAL A 130 19.75 -5.57 -8.15
N LEU A 131 19.07 -6.70 -8.35
CA LEU A 131 19.60 -8.04 -8.13
C LEU A 131 20.15 -8.62 -9.44
N VAL A 132 21.19 -9.44 -9.33
CA VAL A 132 21.87 -9.99 -10.51
C VAL A 132 21.10 -11.17 -11.13
N ASN A 133 20.08 -11.74 -10.46
CA ASN A 133 19.40 -12.94 -10.92
C ASN A 133 17.87 -12.87 -10.81
N GLU A 134 17.17 -12.79 -11.95
CA GLU A 134 15.73 -12.51 -12.10
C GLU A 134 14.81 -13.63 -11.58
N GLY A 135 15.23 -14.90 -11.67
CA GLY A 135 14.38 -16.05 -11.35
C GLY A 135 14.35 -16.47 -9.88
N VAL A 136 15.17 -15.85 -9.03
CA VAL A 136 15.42 -16.30 -7.65
C VAL A 136 14.91 -15.28 -6.63
N VAL A 137 14.46 -14.11 -7.08
CA VAL A 137 14.10 -12.96 -6.24
C VAL A 137 12.93 -13.25 -5.29
N GLU A 138 11.85 -13.87 -5.78
CA GLU A 138 10.69 -14.25 -4.95
C GLU A 138 11.02 -15.30 -3.88
N LEU A 139 12.02 -16.15 -4.14
CA LEU A 139 12.47 -17.16 -3.18
C LEU A 139 13.35 -16.52 -2.10
N VAL A 140 14.06 -15.44 -2.44
CA VAL A 140 15.10 -14.87 -1.58
C VAL A 140 14.54 -13.84 -0.63
N ILE A 141 13.51 -13.08 -0.98
CA ILE A 141 13.05 -11.96 -0.15
C ILE A 141 11.57 -12.14 0.17
N ASP A 142 11.21 -12.02 1.45
CA ASP A 142 9.80 -12.00 1.85
C ASP A 142 9.30 -10.55 1.86
N PRO A 143 8.46 -10.13 0.89
CA PRO A 143 7.88 -8.79 0.85
C PRO A 143 6.80 -8.55 1.93
N ASN A 144 6.78 -9.29 3.04
CA ASN A 144 5.74 -9.19 4.06
C ASN A 144 5.92 -7.95 4.94
N VAL A 145 5.62 -6.79 4.38
CA VAL A 145 5.32 -5.59 5.14
C VAL A 145 3.96 -5.08 4.72
N ILE A 146 2.95 -5.62 5.40
CA ILE A 146 1.57 -5.18 5.31
C ILE A 146 1.42 -3.99 6.24
N THR A 147 1.87 -2.82 5.80
CA THR A 147 1.18 -1.61 6.23
C THR A 147 0.34 -1.19 5.06
N ALA A 148 -0.88 -1.71 4.99
CA ALA A 148 -1.91 -1.23 4.07
C ALA A 148 -1.81 0.29 4.07
N THR A 149 -1.35 0.87 2.96
CA THR A 149 -1.26 2.32 2.90
C THR A 149 -2.68 2.81 3.21
N LYS A 150 -2.84 3.77 4.12
CA LYS A 150 -4.18 4.32 4.39
C LYS A 150 -4.88 4.68 3.08
N SER A 151 -4.12 5.05 2.05
CA SER A 151 -4.59 5.25 0.68
C SER A 151 -5.25 4.02 0.03
N GLU A 152 -4.65 2.83 0.09
CA GLU A 152 -5.26 1.60 -0.44
C GLU A 152 -6.46 1.15 0.38
N LEU A 153 -6.41 1.30 1.71
CA LEU A 153 -7.56 1.02 2.57
C LEU A 153 -8.72 1.98 2.31
N GLU A 154 -8.45 3.27 2.09
CA GLU A 154 -9.46 4.27 1.74
C GLU A 154 -9.98 4.08 0.31
N ALA A 155 -9.14 3.66 -0.65
CA ALA A 155 -9.59 3.30 -1.99
C ALA A 155 -10.51 2.07 -1.96
N ALA A 156 -10.12 1.01 -1.25
CA ALA A 156 -10.95 -0.19 -1.08
C ALA A 156 -12.26 0.11 -0.32
N LYS A 157 -12.22 0.97 0.71
CA LYS A 157 -13.44 1.45 1.38
C LYS A 157 -14.33 2.24 0.44
N SER A 158 -13.77 3.13 -0.37
CA SER A 158 -14.51 3.95 -1.34
C SER A 158 -15.23 3.08 -2.37
N GLU A 159 -14.54 2.06 -2.92
CA GLU A 159 -15.16 1.09 -3.83
C GLU A 159 -16.28 0.30 -3.16
N LEU A 160 -16.10 -0.14 -1.91
CA LEU A 160 -17.15 -0.80 -1.13
C LEU A 160 -18.35 0.12 -0.86
N TYR A 161 -18.12 1.39 -0.51
CA TYR A 161 -19.20 2.36 -0.32
C TYR A 161 -19.96 2.63 -1.62
N HIS A 162 -19.28 2.74 -2.76
CA HIS A 162 -19.92 2.87 -4.07
C HIS A 162 -20.72 1.62 -4.47
N ALA A 163 -20.22 0.43 -4.17
CA ALA A 163 -20.92 -0.83 -4.46
C ALA A 163 -22.16 -1.03 -3.59
N LEU A 164 -22.16 -0.51 -2.34
CA LEU A 164 -23.31 -0.52 -1.45
C LEU A 164 -24.34 0.55 -1.82
N ASP A 165 -23.90 1.74 -2.21
CA ASP A 165 -24.77 2.86 -2.57
C ASP A 165 -25.60 2.60 -3.85
N ASN A 166 -25.14 1.72 -4.73
CA ASN A 166 -25.84 1.34 -5.96
C ASN A 166 -26.83 0.17 -5.80
N LYS A 167 -26.95 -0.44 -4.62
CA LYS A 167 -27.90 -1.54 -4.42
C LYS A 167 -29.29 -0.99 -4.12
N VAL A 168 -30.24 -1.35 -4.97
CA VAL A 168 -31.66 -1.12 -4.75
C VAL A 168 -32.19 -2.18 -3.79
N ASN A 169 -32.82 -1.76 -2.69
CA ASN A 169 -33.46 -2.68 -1.75
C ASN A 169 -34.89 -3.01 -2.19
N ILE A 170 -35.35 -4.22 -1.89
CA ILE A 170 -36.73 -4.64 -2.12
C ILE A 170 -37.32 -5.07 -0.79
N ILE A 171 -38.40 -4.42 -0.36
CA ILE A 171 -39.14 -4.75 0.85
C ILE A 171 -40.53 -5.23 0.47
N VAL A 172 -40.87 -6.44 0.91
CA VAL A 172 -42.20 -7.04 0.75
C VAL A 172 -42.90 -7.01 2.11
N THR A 173 -44.06 -6.37 2.18
CA THR A 173 -44.81 -6.16 3.42
C THR A 173 -46.29 -6.49 3.22
N HIS A 174 -47.02 -6.78 4.30
CA HIS A 174 -48.47 -6.96 4.29
C HIS A 174 -49.24 -5.67 4.65
N GLU A 175 -48.51 -4.64 5.09
CA GLU A 175 -49.08 -3.36 5.52
C GLU A 175 -48.47 -2.20 4.73
N ASN A 176 -49.28 -1.16 4.49
CA ASN A 176 -48.83 0.02 3.77
C ASN A 176 -47.90 0.87 4.65
N ILE A 177 -46.63 0.97 4.25
CA ILE A 177 -45.64 1.83 4.91
C ILE A 177 -45.83 3.27 4.42
N PRO A 178 -46.13 4.24 5.30
CA PRO A 178 -46.26 5.65 4.94
C PRO A 178 -45.00 6.19 4.27
N VAL A 179 -45.15 7.11 3.32
CA VAL A 179 -44.01 7.67 2.54
C VAL A 179 -42.94 8.27 3.46
N SER A 180 -43.33 8.88 4.58
CA SER A 180 -42.40 9.44 5.58
C SER A 180 -41.53 8.41 6.30
N GLN A 181 -41.87 7.12 6.23
CA GLN A 181 -41.12 6.02 6.85
C GLN A 181 -40.37 5.15 5.81
N ARG A 182 -40.41 5.54 4.53
CA ARG A 182 -39.74 4.79 3.45
C ARG A 182 -38.28 5.17 3.38
N GLN A 183 -37.44 4.15 3.21
CA GLN A 183 -36.01 4.28 3.00
C GLN A 183 -35.75 4.67 1.55
N GLU A 184 -34.75 5.51 1.32
CA GLU A 184 -34.28 5.83 -0.02
C GLU A 184 -33.80 4.57 -0.74
N LYS A 185 -33.83 4.60 -2.08
CA LYS A 185 -33.38 3.50 -2.96
C LYS A 185 -34.04 2.13 -2.65
N THR A 186 -35.28 2.14 -2.17
CA THR A 186 -36.03 0.93 -1.78
C THR A 186 -37.37 0.82 -2.50
N PHE A 187 -37.61 -0.29 -3.20
CA PHE A 187 -38.92 -0.65 -3.73
C PHE A 187 -39.75 -1.36 -2.65
N TYR A 188 -41.00 -0.92 -2.48
CA TYR A 188 -41.94 -1.50 -1.54
C TYR A 188 -43.06 -2.23 -2.28
N PHE A 189 -43.21 -3.53 -2.03
CA PHE A 189 -44.32 -4.34 -2.50
C PHE A 189 -45.25 -4.65 -1.33
N ILE A 190 -46.55 -4.38 -1.50
CA ILE A 190 -47.57 -4.69 -0.50
C ILE A 190 -48.34 -5.92 -0.96
N VAL A 191 -48.32 -6.99 -0.15
CA VAL A 191 -49.01 -8.25 -0.44
C VAL A 191 -50.45 -8.16 0.06
N ASN A 192 -51.38 -7.97 -0.87
CA ASN A 192 -52.81 -7.82 -0.59
C ASN A 192 -53.60 -9.15 -0.64
N GLY A 193 -52.93 -10.30 -0.76
CA GLY A 193 -53.56 -11.61 -0.78
C GLY A 193 -52.57 -12.74 -1.11
N SER A 194 -52.95 -13.97 -0.83
CA SER A 194 -52.21 -15.20 -1.17
C SER A 194 -53.07 -16.13 -2.02
N SER A 195 -52.48 -16.86 -2.97
CA SER A 195 -53.15 -17.91 -3.75
C SER A 195 -52.58 -19.30 -3.41
N GLU A 196 -53.39 -20.34 -3.57
CA GLU A 196 -52.93 -21.74 -3.41
C GLU A 196 -51.86 -22.11 -4.46
N PRO A 197 -50.92 -23.02 -4.14
CA PRO A 197 -49.83 -23.38 -5.02
C PRO A 197 -50.38 -24.19 -6.20
N GLY A 198 -50.23 -23.70 -7.43
CA GLY A 198 -50.67 -24.46 -8.62
C GLY A 198 -50.68 -23.74 -9.96
N ASN A 199 -50.10 -22.54 -10.10
CA ASN A 199 -49.97 -21.91 -11.41
C ASN A 199 -48.76 -20.97 -11.45
N ASP A 200 -47.92 -21.09 -12.47
CA ASP A 200 -46.67 -20.34 -12.68
C ASP A 200 -46.88 -18.84 -12.99
N ASN A 201 -48.08 -18.32 -12.74
CA ASN A 201 -48.48 -16.96 -13.06
C ASN A 201 -48.59 -16.11 -11.79
N ILE A 202 -47.66 -15.17 -11.62
CA ILE A 202 -47.71 -14.13 -10.58
C ILE A 202 -48.87 -13.17 -10.92
N LYS A 203 -49.97 -13.22 -10.16
CA LYS A 203 -51.09 -12.27 -10.31
C LYS A 203 -50.76 -10.94 -9.62
N ILE A 204 -50.48 -9.92 -10.42
CA ILE A 204 -50.29 -8.54 -9.94
C ILE A 204 -51.67 -7.93 -9.70
N SER A 205 -51.86 -7.18 -8.60
CA SER A 205 -53.14 -6.53 -8.28
C SER A 205 -53.60 -5.60 -9.41
N PRO A 206 -54.88 -5.63 -9.85
CA PRO A 206 -55.42 -4.70 -10.86
C PRO A 206 -55.29 -3.21 -10.50
N ASN A 207 -55.00 -2.90 -9.23
CA ASN A 207 -54.86 -1.55 -8.72
C ASN A 207 -53.40 -1.03 -8.70
N MET A 208 -52.40 -1.83 -9.10
CA MET A 208 -51.05 -1.32 -9.34
C MET A 208 -51.01 -0.58 -10.69
N GLY A 209 -51.26 0.73 -10.66
CA GLY A 209 -51.04 1.62 -11.80
C GLY A 209 -49.67 2.31 -11.71
N MET A 210 -48.78 2.10 -12.69
CA MET A 210 -47.70 3.05 -12.96
C MET A 210 -48.29 4.22 -13.76
N LYS A 211 -48.29 5.42 -13.18
CA LYS A 211 -48.69 6.64 -13.90
C LYS A 211 -47.44 7.33 -14.45
N ILE A 212 -47.22 7.24 -15.75
CA ILE A 212 -46.24 8.07 -16.45
C ILE A 212 -46.86 9.46 -16.61
N VAL A 213 -46.22 10.48 -16.05
CA VAL A 213 -46.64 11.88 -16.25
C VAL A 213 -45.73 12.47 -17.34
N GLU A 214 -46.26 12.61 -18.54
CA GLU A 214 -45.59 13.38 -19.59
C GLU A 214 -45.83 14.88 -19.33
N ARG A 215 -44.75 15.67 -19.24
CA ARG A 215 -44.87 17.14 -19.32
C ARG A 215 -45.20 17.48 -20.77
N GLY A 216 -46.41 17.98 -21.00
CA GLY A 216 -46.80 18.54 -22.29
C GLY A 216 -45.90 19.68 -22.72
N ASN A 217 -45.73 19.82 -24.05
CA ASN A 217 -44.96 20.84 -24.75
C ASN A 217 -45.16 22.26 -24.21
#